data_AF-A0A940BTJ2-F1
#
_entry.id   AF-A0A940BTJ2-F1
#
_cell.length_a   1.000
_cell.length_b   1.000
_cell.length_c   1.000
_cell.angle_alpha   90.00
_cell.angle_beta   90.00
_cell.angle_gamma   90.00
#
_symmetry.space_group_name_H-M   'P 1'
#
loop_
_entity.id
_entity.type
_entity.pdbx_description
1 polymer ?
#
loop_
_entity_poly.entity_id
_entity_poly.type
_entity_poly.pdbx_seq_one_letter_code
_entity_poly.pdbx_strand_id
1 'polypeptide(L)'
;MKRIVSLLLVICLIPGIFACSAARTPADDGSSPALTEGPATAAPTADDVTAAPTEATTERPTEAPTEEPTAVPTEVPVEEEALRVAALHGLGEDDLRGEYALFLRFSEALEANRGIDEYKDFVYRIFPVIADGKEYLDGECLFGKLETLAIQVESMGDSVGGILMYDSNSIWLNEMLLTTHRASLPKTLFHELMHFVDYCIQDYHGEVYILDGRHLKETEANAFSPEERERTVLCGNSWIVTEGGAELLSAKYLTGAPSAYLKGVAFLTGIEYVMGEEYLNELFFRWDTDALLEELFYELGYTHDEYYEISESLYALAKNNIPDDDSFSIEDILIELYEYKLGDGWREDKGFLYILSSLGGVAKGDWRNSKHAVFLETIDFTTEEKYSAFSDKLLSGIAEKPVLTTNPPAPFMRDGKLLLGARADAKDPETGASFKCAITFEYDFEFGSRASYELINLDLLSVECFPEL
;
A
#
# COMPACT_ATOMS: atom_id res chain seq x y z
N MET A 1 45.53 7.43 24.89
CA MET A 1 46.02 7.44 26.29
C MET A 1 45.04 8.28 27.11
N LYS A 2 44.36 7.65 28.09
CA LYS A 2 43.55 8.20 29.20
C LYS A 2 42.24 8.96 28.81
N ARG A 3 41.04 8.38 28.95
CA ARG A 3 40.23 8.05 30.18
C ARG A 3 39.68 9.32 30.88
N ILE A 4 38.45 9.50 31.40
CA ILE A 4 37.22 8.71 31.74
C ILE A 4 36.17 9.75 32.29
N VAL A 5 34.87 9.38 32.39
CA VAL A 5 33.67 9.95 33.14
C VAL A 5 32.96 11.15 32.47
N SER A 6 31.64 11.21 32.26
CA SER A 6 30.43 10.80 33.03
C SER A 6 29.25 10.55 32.06
N LEU A 7 28.55 9.41 31.99
CA LEU A 7 27.52 8.79 32.87
C LEU A 7 26.56 9.74 33.64
N LEU A 8 25.26 9.49 33.46
CA LEU A 8 24.03 10.08 34.05
C LEU A 8 23.53 11.33 33.31
N LEU A 9 22.32 11.38 32.72
CA LEU A 9 21.04 10.99 33.34
C LEU A 9 19.96 10.87 32.23
N VAL A 10 19.42 9.66 32.05
CA VAL A 10 18.22 9.39 31.23
C VAL A 10 16.99 9.82 32.02
N ILE A 11 16.29 10.86 31.55
CA ILE A 11 14.91 11.15 31.96
C ILE A 11 14.07 11.40 30.71
N CYS A 12 13.04 10.56 30.62
CA CYS A 12 11.92 10.50 29.71
C CYS A 12 11.38 11.85 29.22
N LEU A 13 11.05 11.93 27.93
CA LEU A 13 9.95 12.75 27.40
C LEU A 13 9.42 12.10 26.11
N ILE A 14 8.53 11.12 26.30
CA ILE A 14 7.58 10.65 25.29
C ILE A 14 6.40 11.63 25.28
N PRO A 15 5.92 12.08 24.13
CA PRO A 15 4.53 12.50 23.99
C PRO A 15 3.73 11.53 23.10
N GLY A 16 2.83 10.79 23.75
CA GLY A 16 1.42 10.81 23.37
C GLY A 16 0.89 9.81 22.33
N ILE A 17 0.75 8.54 22.74
CA ILE A 17 -0.30 7.66 22.19
C ILE A 17 -1.59 7.96 22.98
N PHE A 18 -2.62 8.50 22.33
CA PHE A 18 -3.98 8.55 22.88
C PHE A 18 -4.66 7.19 22.62
N ALA A 19 -4.52 6.28 23.58
CA ALA A 19 -5.45 5.16 23.74
C ALA A 19 -6.51 5.56 24.79
N CYS A 20 -7.72 5.87 24.34
CA CYS A 20 -8.88 6.09 25.21
C CYS A 20 -9.30 4.77 25.87
N SER A 21 -8.87 4.53 27.10
CA SER A 21 -9.42 3.47 27.94
C SER A 21 -10.67 3.98 28.67
N ALA A 22 -11.82 3.38 28.35
CA ALA A 22 -13.09 3.64 29.00
C ALA A 22 -13.04 3.20 30.48
N ALA A 23 -13.42 4.13 31.34
CA ALA A 23 -13.53 3.97 32.77
C ALA A 23 -14.48 2.81 33.17
N ARG A 24 -14.02 1.95 34.08
CA ARG A 24 -14.90 1.17 34.97
C ARG A 24 -14.54 1.43 36.42
N THR A 25 -15.51 1.93 37.16
CA THR A 25 -15.53 2.07 38.61
C THR A 25 -15.58 0.69 39.30
N PRO A 26 -15.05 0.56 40.53
CA PRO A 26 -14.98 -0.71 41.24
C PRO A 26 -16.19 -0.93 42.15
N ALA A 27 -16.67 -2.19 42.23
CA ALA A 27 -17.46 -2.69 43.35
C ALA A 27 -17.24 -4.20 43.51
N ASP A 28 -16.40 -4.50 44.51
CA ASP A 28 -16.64 -5.39 45.65
C ASP A 28 -17.03 -6.88 45.52
N ASP A 29 -16.40 -7.63 46.43
CA ASP A 29 -16.79 -8.87 47.10
C ASP A 29 -16.96 -10.17 46.29
N GLY A 30 -16.20 -11.21 46.68
CA GLY A 30 -16.83 -12.52 46.86
C GLY A 30 -16.05 -13.74 46.42
N SER A 31 -15.16 -14.21 47.31
CA SER A 31 -14.97 -15.63 47.67
C SER A 31 -14.85 -16.72 46.58
N SER A 32 -13.67 -17.36 46.61
CA SER A 32 -13.40 -18.78 46.26
C SER A 32 -14.50 -19.73 46.77
N PRO A 33 -14.73 -20.93 46.16
CA PRO A 33 -13.72 -21.99 46.18
C PRO A 33 -13.61 -22.90 44.94
N ALA A 34 -12.49 -23.61 44.95
CA ALA A 34 -12.04 -24.71 44.09
C ALA A 34 -13.06 -25.83 43.81
N LEU A 35 -12.99 -26.39 42.59
CA LEU A 35 -13.32 -27.78 42.28
C LEU A 35 -12.39 -28.28 41.14
N THR A 36 -11.41 -29.15 41.43
CA THR A 36 -11.39 -30.63 41.37
C THR A 36 -11.05 -31.22 39.99
N GLU A 37 -9.94 -31.95 39.98
CA GLU A 37 -9.42 -32.79 38.90
C GLU A 37 -10.33 -33.99 38.59
N GLY A 38 -10.30 -34.47 37.33
CA GLY A 38 -10.74 -35.83 36.97
C GLY A 38 -10.89 -36.03 35.45
N PRO A 39 -10.61 -37.23 34.90
CA PRO A 39 -9.57 -37.35 33.89
C PRO A 39 -10.00 -37.83 32.50
N ALA A 40 -9.03 -37.76 31.59
CA ALA A 40 -9.00 -38.29 30.23
C ALA A 40 -9.44 -39.76 30.11
N THR A 41 -10.13 -40.08 29.01
CA THR A 41 -10.40 -41.46 28.57
C THR A 41 -10.09 -41.59 27.08
N ALA A 42 -9.44 -42.71 26.76
CA ALA A 42 -8.75 -43.02 25.52
C ALA A 42 -9.66 -43.50 24.36
N ALA A 43 -9.02 -43.60 23.20
CA ALA A 43 -9.42 -44.08 21.87
C ALA A 43 -10.34 -45.33 21.81
N PRO A 44 -10.83 -45.64 20.59
CA PRO A 44 -10.49 -46.95 20.06
C PRO A 44 -10.09 -47.00 18.58
N THR A 45 -9.32 -48.05 18.31
CA THR A 45 -8.70 -48.54 17.09
C THR A 45 -9.67 -49.31 16.19
N ALA A 46 -9.24 -49.47 14.94
CA ALA A 46 -9.87 -50.13 13.81
C ALA A 46 -9.98 -51.67 13.89
N ASP A 47 -10.63 -52.19 12.82
CA ASP A 47 -10.51 -53.51 12.17
C ASP A 47 -11.68 -54.51 12.29
N ASP A 48 -12.50 -54.49 11.23
CA ASP A 48 -12.54 -55.48 10.13
C ASP A 48 -13.23 -56.87 10.29
N VAL A 49 -13.77 -57.31 9.13
CA VAL A 49 -14.05 -58.69 8.66
C VAL A 49 -15.45 -59.33 8.83
N THR A 50 -16.22 -59.24 7.73
CA THR A 50 -16.75 -60.35 6.86
C THR A 50 -17.77 -61.40 7.36
N ALA A 51 -18.92 -61.50 6.66
CA ALA A 51 -19.42 -62.66 5.87
C ALA A 51 -20.97 -62.76 5.78
N ALA A 52 -21.44 -63.12 4.57
CA ALA A 52 -22.82 -63.29 4.05
C ALA A 52 -23.54 -64.59 4.57
N PRO A 53 -24.68 -65.13 4.03
CA PRO A 53 -25.47 -64.82 2.81
C PRO A 53 -27.03 -65.01 2.83
N THR A 54 -27.66 -64.84 1.64
CA THR A 54 -28.98 -65.39 1.16
C THR A 54 -30.24 -64.63 1.62
N GLU A 55 -31.29 -64.33 0.84
CA GLU A 55 -32.00 -65.05 -0.23
C GLU A 55 -32.62 -64.13 -1.32
N ALA A 56 -33.09 -64.79 -2.38
CA ALA A 56 -33.64 -64.26 -3.62
C ALA A 56 -35.12 -63.81 -3.53
N THR A 57 -35.48 -62.81 -4.35
CA THR A 57 -36.86 -62.67 -4.86
C THR A 57 -36.85 -62.09 -6.28
N THR A 58 -37.59 -62.75 -7.16
CA THR A 58 -37.83 -62.40 -8.56
C THR A 58 -39.20 -61.73 -8.66
N GLU A 59 -39.32 -60.49 -9.15
CA GLU A 59 -40.54 -60.01 -9.82
C GLU A 59 -40.28 -58.91 -10.87
N ARG A 60 -40.82 -59.19 -12.07
CA ARG A 60 -41.34 -58.37 -13.18
C ARG A 60 -40.54 -57.20 -13.82
N PRO A 61 -40.57 -57.10 -15.18
CA PRO A 61 -40.04 -55.95 -15.90
C PRO A 61 -41.05 -54.79 -15.86
N THR A 62 -40.66 -53.69 -15.24
CA THR A 62 -41.31 -52.38 -15.38
C THR A 62 -40.60 -51.65 -16.52
N GLU A 63 -41.36 -51.17 -17.50
CA GLU A 63 -40.86 -50.31 -18.58
C GLU A 63 -40.17 -49.08 -17.98
N ALA A 64 -38.89 -48.89 -18.30
CA ALA A 64 -38.14 -47.71 -17.89
C ALA A 64 -38.68 -46.49 -18.67
N PRO A 65 -38.89 -45.34 -18.01
CA PRO A 65 -39.10 -44.08 -18.72
C PRO A 65 -37.86 -43.81 -19.57
N THR A 66 -38.07 -43.48 -20.84
CA THR A 66 -37.03 -42.81 -21.62
C THR A 66 -36.87 -41.43 -21.01
N GLU A 67 -35.87 -41.26 -20.14
CA GLU A 67 -35.44 -39.93 -19.72
C GLU A 67 -34.90 -39.22 -20.96
N GLU A 68 -35.54 -38.11 -21.34
CA GLU A 68 -34.93 -37.15 -22.25
C GLU A 68 -33.57 -36.75 -21.66
N PRO A 69 -32.52 -36.59 -22.48
CA PRO A 69 -31.23 -36.16 -21.98
C PRO A 69 -31.41 -34.79 -21.33
N THR A 70 -31.38 -34.77 -19.99
CA THR A 70 -31.18 -33.56 -19.21
C THR A 70 -29.95 -32.89 -19.78
N ALA A 71 -30.14 -31.73 -20.40
CA ALA A 71 -29.02 -30.92 -20.90
C ALA A 71 -28.07 -30.73 -19.72
N VAL A 72 -26.86 -31.29 -19.84
CA VAL A 72 -25.78 -31.02 -18.89
C VAL A 72 -25.65 -29.49 -18.85
N PRO A 73 -25.67 -28.84 -17.66
CA PRO A 73 -25.41 -27.43 -17.58
C PRO A 73 -24.11 -27.15 -18.32
N THR A 74 -24.16 -26.35 -19.38
CA THR A 74 -22.96 -25.85 -20.03
C THR A 74 -22.29 -24.94 -19.00
N GLU A 75 -21.27 -25.44 -18.31
CA GLU A 75 -20.41 -24.61 -17.49
C GLU A 75 -19.88 -23.49 -18.38
N VAL A 76 -20.22 -22.24 -18.04
CA VAL A 76 -19.64 -21.07 -18.70
C VAL A 76 -18.14 -21.13 -18.43
N PRO A 77 -17.27 -20.93 -19.44
CA PRO A 77 -15.83 -20.87 -19.23
C PRO A 77 -15.49 -19.86 -18.12
N VAL A 78 -14.62 -20.24 -17.18
CA VAL A 78 -14.19 -19.41 -16.05
C VAL A 78 -13.75 -18.00 -16.49
N GLU A 79 -13.06 -17.92 -17.62
CA GLU A 79 -12.64 -16.67 -18.25
C GLU A 79 -13.82 -15.78 -18.69
N GLU A 80 -14.81 -16.36 -19.38
CA GLU A 80 -15.98 -15.61 -19.88
C GLU A 80 -16.81 -15.07 -18.71
N GLU A 81 -16.97 -15.87 -17.65
CA GLU A 81 -17.68 -15.43 -16.45
C GLU A 81 -16.92 -14.35 -15.69
N ALA A 82 -15.60 -14.50 -15.52
CA ALA A 82 -14.77 -13.49 -14.88
C ALA A 82 -14.83 -12.15 -15.62
N LEU A 83 -14.70 -12.15 -16.95
CA LEU A 83 -14.81 -10.95 -17.77
C LEU A 83 -16.21 -10.31 -17.68
N ARG A 84 -17.26 -11.14 -17.66
CA ARG A 84 -18.64 -10.67 -17.50
C ARG A 84 -18.84 -9.96 -16.16
N VAL A 85 -18.34 -10.55 -15.06
CA VAL A 85 -18.44 -9.98 -13.71
C VAL A 85 -17.57 -8.73 -13.59
N ALA A 86 -16.32 -8.76 -14.09
CA ALA A 86 -15.40 -7.62 -14.09
C ALA A 86 -16.01 -6.38 -14.79
N ALA A 87 -16.66 -6.59 -15.93
CA ALA A 87 -17.29 -5.51 -16.68
C ALA A 87 -18.43 -4.81 -15.91
N LEU A 88 -19.10 -5.50 -14.97
CA LEU A 88 -20.13 -4.87 -14.11
C LEU A 88 -19.55 -3.82 -13.17
N HIS A 89 -18.26 -3.95 -12.84
CA HIS A 89 -17.53 -3.06 -11.93
C HIS A 89 -16.54 -2.13 -12.66
N GLY A 90 -16.66 -2.04 -13.99
CA GLY A 90 -15.82 -1.18 -14.82
C GLY A 90 -14.38 -1.67 -15.01
N LEU A 91 -14.14 -2.96 -14.83
CA LEU A 91 -12.84 -3.61 -15.06
C LEU A 91 -12.81 -4.32 -16.42
N GLY A 92 -11.64 -4.31 -17.06
CA GLY A 92 -11.35 -4.99 -18.32
C GLY A 92 -10.51 -6.24 -18.16
N GLU A 93 -10.18 -6.89 -19.28
CA GLU A 93 -9.32 -8.08 -19.31
C GLU A 93 -7.93 -7.81 -18.74
N ASP A 94 -7.34 -6.66 -19.10
CA ASP A 94 -6.02 -6.25 -18.63
C ASP A 94 -5.98 -6.14 -17.09
N ASP A 95 -7.05 -5.64 -16.46
CA ASP A 95 -7.18 -5.53 -15.00
C ASP A 95 -7.14 -6.88 -14.30
N LEU A 96 -7.58 -7.94 -14.97
CA LEU A 96 -7.60 -9.28 -14.39
C LEU A 96 -6.24 -9.98 -14.43
N ARG A 97 -5.28 -9.50 -15.24
CA ARG A 97 -3.94 -10.08 -15.39
C ARG A 97 -3.93 -11.58 -15.74
N GLY A 98 -5.01 -12.09 -16.34
CA GLY A 98 -5.22 -13.53 -16.59
C GLY A 98 -5.62 -14.36 -15.35
N GLU A 99 -5.81 -13.73 -14.19
CA GLU A 99 -6.15 -14.36 -12.91
C GLU A 99 -7.66 -14.57 -12.73
N TYR A 100 -8.33 -15.13 -13.75
CA TYR A 100 -9.79 -15.25 -13.78
C TYR A 100 -10.39 -16.02 -12.59
N ALA A 101 -9.76 -17.13 -12.19
CA ALA A 101 -10.23 -17.93 -11.05
C ALA A 101 -10.05 -17.20 -9.71
N LEU A 102 -8.95 -16.46 -9.55
CA LEU A 102 -8.71 -15.63 -8.38
C LEU A 102 -9.73 -14.49 -8.31
N PHE A 103 -10.04 -13.87 -9.45
CA PHE A 103 -11.05 -12.82 -9.56
C PHE A 103 -12.44 -13.30 -9.17
N LEU A 104 -12.86 -14.48 -9.62
CA LEU A 104 -14.17 -15.02 -9.23
C LEU A 104 -14.24 -15.32 -7.73
N ARG A 105 -13.19 -15.89 -7.13
CA ARG A 105 -13.14 -16.09 -5.67
C ARG A 105 -13.18 -14.76 -4.91
N PHE A 106 -12.50 -13.74 -5.43
CA PHE A 106 -12.52 -12.38 -4.90
C PHE A 106 -13.93 -11.77 -4.98
N SER A 107 -14.57 -11.86 -6.14
CA SER A 107 -15.96 -11.41 -6.35
C SER A 107 -16.93 -12.11 -5.39
N GLU A 108 -16.85 -13.44 -5.24
CA GLU A 108 -17.70 -14.20 -4.33
C GLU A 108 -17.58 -13.70 -2.87
N ALA A 109 -16.35 -13.44 -2.41
CA ALA A 109 -16.12 -12.89 -1.07
C ALA A 109 -16.73 -11.48 -0.91
N LEU A 110 -16.57 -10.60 -1.92
CA LEU A 110 -17.16 -9.26 -1.89
C LEU A 110 -18.69 -9.28 -1.94
N GLU A 111 -19.30 -10.20 -2.70
CA GLU A 111 -20.75 -10.31 -2.78
C GLU A 111 -21.39 -10.85 -1.50
N ALA A 112 -20.67 -11.67 -0.75
CA ALA A 112 -21.09 -12.13 0.57
C ALA A 112 -20.98 -11.05 1.65
N ASN A 113 -20.05 -10.10 1.50
CA ASN A 113 -19.76 -9.09 2.51
C ASN A 113 -20.70 -7.86 2.44
N ARG A 114 -21.54 -7.70 3.47
CA ARG A 114 -22.47 -6.56 3.62
C ARG A 114 -21.85 -5.30 4.20
N GLY A 115 -20.68 -5.40 4.85
CA GLY A 115 -19.97 -4.29 5.47
C GLY A 115 -19.36 -3.30 4.47
N ILE A 116 -19.37 -3.64 3.18
CA ILE A 116 -18.82 -2.82 2.09
C ILE A 116 -19.84 -2.51 0.99
N ASP A 117 -21.13 -2.82 1.18
CA ASP A 117 -22.13 -2.79 0.09
C ASP A 117 -22.15 -1.43 -0.67
N GLU A 118 -22.01 -0.29 0.04
CA GLU A 118 -21.98 1.06 -0.57
C GLU A 118 -20.65 1.40 -1.27
N TYR A 119 -19.59 0.64 -1.00
CA TYR A 119 -18.22 0.90 -1.45
C TYR A 119 -17.65 -0.24 -2.29
N LYS A 120 -18.48 -1.22 -2.66
CA LYS A 120 -18.03 -2.48 -3.26
C LYS A 120 -17.23 -2.27 -4.54
N ASP A 121 -17.63 -1.31 -5.37
CA ASP A 121 -16.91 -0.98 -6.60
C ASP A 121 -15.50 -0.43 -6.34
N PHE A 122 -15.26 0.27 -5.23
CA PHE A 122 -13.91 0.65 -4.83
C PHE A 122 -13.07 -0.57 -4.50
N VAL A 123 -13.65 -1.52 -3.77
CA VAL A 123 -12.96 -2.76 -3.40
C VAL A 123 -12.69 -3.61 -4.64
N TYR A 124 -13.63 -3.71 -5.60
CA TYR A 124 -13.38 -4.40 -6.87
C TYR A 124 -12.18 -3.84 -7.62
N ARG A 125 -12.04 -2.51 -7.64
CA ARG A 125 -10.97 -1.83 -8.39
C ARG A 125 -9.56 -2.11 -7.89
N ILE A 126 -9.38 -2.62 -6.67
CA ILE A 126 -8.04 -2.98 -6.16
C ILE A 126 -7.55 -4.35 -6.67
N PHE A 127 -8.39 -5.10 -7.39
CA PHE A 127 -8.02 -6.43 -7.88
C PHE A 127 -6.71 -6.48 -8.69
N PRO A 128 -6.39 -5.51 -9.57
CA PRO A 128 -5.09 -5.51 -10.27
C PRO A 128 -3.89 -5.52 -9.31
N VAL A 129 -4.00 -4.84 -8.16
CA VAL A 129 -2.95 -4.83 -7.13
C VAL A 129 -2.81 -6.21 -6.49
N ILE A 130 -3.95 -6.86 -6.20
CA ILE A 130 -3.99 -8.23 -5.67
C ILE A 130 -3.40 -9.22 -6.67
N ALA A 131 -3.73 -9.09 -7.96
CA ALA A 131 -3.26 -9.97 -9.01
C ALA A 131 -1.73 -9.83 -9.21
N ASP A 132 -1.20 -8.61 -9.22
CA ASP A 132 0.24 -8.36 -9.37
C ASP A 132 1.01 -8.77 -8.09
N GLY A 133 0.41 -8.62 -6.90
CA GLY A 133 0.99 -9.03 -5.61
C GLY A 133 0.77 -10.51 -5.24
N LYS A 134 0.18 -11.32 -6.13
CA LYS A 134 -0.38 -12.64 -5.77
C LYS A 134 0.61 -13.63 -5.16
N GLU A 135 1.89 -13.51 -5.51
CA GLU A 135 2.94 -14.41 -5.04
C GLU A 135 3.28 -14.20 -3.56
N TYR A 136 2.93 -13.03 -3.03
CA TYR A 136 3.12 -12.67 -1.63
C TYR A 136 1.85 -12.86 -0.79
N LEU A 137 0.69 -13.08 -1.41
CA LEU A 137 -0.59 -13.23 -0.72
C LEU A 137 -0.64 -14.53 0.11
N ASP A 138 -1.00 -14.40 1.38
CA ASP A 138 -1.71 -15.48 2.06
C ASP A 138 -3.20 -15.42 1.65
N GLY A 139 -3.59 -16.34 0.77
CA GLY A 139 -4.97 -16.41 0.28
C GLY A 139 -6.00 -16.59 1.39
N GLU A 140 -5.74 -17.42 2.40
CA GLU A 140 -6.71 -17.62 3.49
C GLU A 140 -6.83 -16.36 4.35
N CYS A 141 -5.72 -15.67 4.60
CA CYS A 141 -5.69 -14.38 5.29
C CYS A 141 -6.49 -13.32 4.53
N LEU A 142 -6.21 -13.15 3.23
CA LEU A 142 -6.91 -12.19 2.37
C LEU A 142 -8.42 -12.44 2.35
N PHE A 143 -8.86 -13.65 2.02
CA PHE A 143 -10.30 -13.92 1.87
C PHE A 143 -11.03 -13.86 3.21
N GLY A 144 -10.42 -14.33 4.31
CA GLY A 144 -11.00 -14.19 5.65
C GLY A 144 -11.16 -12.72 6.09
N LYS A 145 -10.21 -11.85 5.74
CA LYS A 145 -10.33 -10.40 5.98
C LYS A 145 -11.31 -9.73 5.03
N LEU A 146 -11.37 -10.12 3.75
CA LEU A 146 -12.35 -9.59 2.80
C LEU A 146 -13.79 -9.91 3.19
N GLU A 147 -14.06 -11.08 3.77
CA GLU A 147 -15.40 -11.47 4.23
C GLU A 147 -15.92 -10.60 5.39
N THR A 148 -15.01 -10.00 6.16
CA THR A 148 -15.33 -9.25 7.39
C THR A 148 -14.99 -7.76 7.33
N LEU A 149 -14.35 -7.30 6.24
CA LEU A 149 -14.01 -5.89 6.04
C LEU A 149 -15.27 -5.03 6.16
N ALA A 150 -15.19 -3.95 6.94
CA ALA A 150 -16.25 -2.95 7.02
C ALA A 150 -15.74 -1.59 6.58
N ILE A 151 -16.52 -0.83 5.82
CA ILE A 151 -16.23 0.57 5.52
C ILE A 151 -17.35 1.40 6.13
N GLN A 152 -17.01 2.28 7.07
CA GLN A 152 -17.98 3.04 7.84
C GLN A 152 -17.58 4.50 8.00
N VAL A 153 -18.58 5.34 8.22
CA VAL A 153 -18.41 6.78 8.40
C VAL A 153 -18.28 7.08 9.88
N GLU A 154 -17.21 7.78 10.26
CA GLU A 154 -16.93 8.13 11.65
C GLU A 154 -16.62 9.62 11.80
N SER A 155 -16.91 10.13 12.99
CA SER A 155 -16.49 11.48 13.36
C SER A 155 -15.01 11.47 13.72
N MET A 156 -14.19 12.04 12.85
CA MET A 156 -12.74 12.13 13.00
C MET A 156 -12.29 13.60 12.95
N GLY A 157 -11.07 13.87 13.42
CA GLY A 157 -10.51 15.21 13.34
C GLY A 157 -10.32 15.68 11.90
N ASP A 158 -10.39 17.00 11.66
CA ASP A 158 -10.36 17.62 10.33
C ASP A 158 -9.11 17.30 9.48
N SER A 159 -8.04 16.78 10.10
CA SER A 159 -6.78 16.43 9.43
C SER A 159 -6.70 14.98 8.96
N VAL A 160 -7.68 14.14 9.28
CA VAL A 160 -7.70 12.70 8.95
C VAL A 160 -8.87 12.45 8.01
N GLY A 161 -8.57 12.07 6.77
CA GLY A 161 -9.58 11.73 5.78
C GLY A 161 -10.14 10.32 5.98
N GLY A 162 -9.27 9.37 6.29
CA GLY A 162 -9.60 7.97 6.54
C GLY A 162 -8.54 7.30 7.40
N ILE A 163 -8.85 6.11 7.90
CA ILE A 163 -7.90 5.25 8.60
C ILE A 163 -8.36 3.79 8.53
N LEU A 164 -7.44 2.87 8.24
CA LEU A 164 -7.64 1.44 8.47
C LEU A 164 -7.42 1.10 9.95
N MET A 165 -8.43 0.47 10.56
CA MET A 165 -8.40 -0.06 11.91
C MET A 165 -8.15 -1.57 11.86
N TYR A 166 -6.91 -1.99 12.13
CA TYR A 166 -6.50 -3.40 12.05
C TYR A 166 -7.30 -4.32 12.99
N ASP A 167 -7.52 -3.91 14.25
CA ASP A 167 -8.19 -4.72 15.27
C ASP A 167 -9.64 -5.05 14.92
N SER A 168 -10.35 -4.13 14.24
CA SER A 168 -11.73 -4.30 13.84
C SER A 168 -11.89 -4.68 12.37
N ASN A 169 -10.78 -4.76 11.62
CA ASN A 169 -10.76 -4.93 10.17
C ASN A 169 -11.75 -3.96 9.49
N SER A 170 -11.62 -2.66 9.79
CA SER A 170 -12.56 -1.65 9.29
C SER A 170 -11.83 -0.42 8.79
N ILE A 171 -12.28 0.13 7.65
CA ILE A 171 -11.85 1.44 7.19
C ILE A 171 -12.86 2.47 7.70
N TRP A 172 -12.36 3.44 8.46
CA TRP A 172 -13.15 4.57 8.93
C TRP A 172 -12.94 5.74 7.99
N LEU A 173 -14.02 6.29 7.46
CA LEU A 173 -14.03 7.45 6.56
C LEU A 173 -14.59 8.67 7.28
N ASN A 174 -13.96 9.82 7.08
CA ASN A 174 -14.42 11.05 7.71
C ASN A 174 -15.72 11.51 7.04
N GLU A 175 -16.74 11.89 7.81
CA GLU A 175 -18.00 12.42 7.32
C GLU A 175 -17.83 13.57 6.30
N MET A 176 -16.76 14.37 6.42
CA MET A 176 -16.47 15.44 5.46
C MET A 176 -16.27 14.92 4.02
N LEU A 177 -15.79 13.68 3.85
CA LEU A 177 -15.63 13.05 2.54
C LEU A 177 -16.97 12.73 1.87
N LEU A 178 -18.06 12.62 2.63
CA LEU A 178 -19.40 12.41 2.08
C LEU A 178 -20.21 13.70 1.95
N THR A 179 -19.67 14.82 2.43
CA THR A 179 -20.37 16.10 2.44
C THR A 179 -19.59 17.15 1.65
N THR A 180 -18.62 17.80 2.26
CA THR A 180 -17.92 18.97 1.72
C THR A 180 -16.69 18.63 0.86
N HIS A 181 -16.15 17.42 0.96
CA HIS A 181 -14.93 16.97 0.29
C HIS A 181 -15.14 15.70 -0.56
N ARG A 182 -16.31 15.51 -1.18
CA ARG A 182 -16.65 14.31 -2.00
C ARG A 182 -15.60 13.92 -3.04
N ALA A 183 -15.01 14.88 -3.73
CA ALA A 183 -13.95 14.60 -4.73
C ALA A 183 -12.66 14.02 -4.12
N SER A 184 -12.52 14.03 -2.78
CA SER A 184 -11.40 13.40 -2.08
C SER A 184 -11.71 11.96 -1.64
N LEU A 185 -12.97 11.51 -1.69
CA LEU A 185 -13.33 10.16 -1.28
C LEU A 185 -12.52 9.08 -2.04
N PRO A 186 -12.41 9.11 -3.38
CA PRO A 186 -11.70 8.04 -4.09
C PRO A 186 -10.25 7.91 -3.68
N LYS A 187 -9.52 9.03 -3.59
CA LYS A 187 -8.11 8.99 -3.22
C LYS A 187 -7.90 8.46 -1.80
N THR A 188 -8.75 8.89 -0.85
CA THR A 188 -8.62 8.46 0.54
C THR A 188 -8.98 6.99 0.67
N LEU A 189 -10.11 6.56 0.10
CA LEU A 189 -10.52 5.17 0.22
C LEU A 189 -9.55 4.22 -0.48
N PHE A 190 -9.03 4.58 -1.66
CA PHE A 190 -8.00 3.76 -2.30
C PHE A 190 -6.71 3.70 -1.50
N HIS A 191 -6.29 4.81 -0.87
CA HIS A 191 -5.15 4.83 0.04
C HIS A 191 -5.35 3.86 1.21
N GLU A 192 -6.48 3.93 1.91
CA GLU A 192 -6.78 2.99 3.02
C GLU A 192 -6.95 1.54 2.55
N LEU A 193 -7.44 1.32 1.33
CA LEU A 193 -7.49 -0.02 0.75
C LEU A 193 -6.09 -0.56 0.41
N MET A 194 -5.09 0.29 0.14
CA MET A 194 -3.71 -0.18 0.00
C MET A 194 -3.15 -0.63 1.35
N HIS A 195 -3.45 0.07 2.45
CA HIS A 195 -3.15 -0.42 3.80
C HIS A 195 -3.85 -1.76 4.07
N PHE A 196 -5.08 -1.95 3.58
CA PHE A 196 -5.78 -3.22 3.72
C PHE A 196 -5.09 -4.35 2.93
N VAL A 197 -4.68 -4.06 1.69
CA VAL A 197 -3.92 -5.01 0.87
C VAL A 197 -2.61 -5.38 1.56
N ASP A 198 -1.84 -4.38 2.01
CA ASP A 198 -0.61 -4.56 2.78
C ASP A 198 -0.84 -5.45 4.02
N TYR A 199 -1.88 -5.14 4.79
CA TYR A 199 -2.31 -5.91 5.96
C TYR A 199 -2.66 -7.37 5.67
N CYS A 200 -3.23 -7.66 4.50
CA CYS A 200 -3.58 -9.02 4.09
C CYS A 200 -2.37 -9.81 3.57
N ILE A 201 -1.39 -9.11 3.00
CA ILE A 201 -0.23 -9.73 2.35
C ILE A 201 0.86 -10.03 3.36
N GLN A 202 1.15 -9.09 4.26
CA GLN A 202 2.25 -9.25 5.20
C GLN A 202 1.90 -10.23 6.34
N ASP A 203 0.63 -10.34 6.73
CA ASP A 203 0.11 -11.11 7.89
C ASP A 203 0.98 -10.94 9.17
N TYR A 204 1.66 -9.80 9.28
CA TYR A 204 2.59 -9.50 10.36
C TYR A 204 2.87 -7.99 10.41
N HIS A 205 2.62 -7.37 11.55
CA HIS A 205 2.82 -5.92 11.79
C HIS A 205 3.60 -5.66 13.07
N GLY A 206 4.36 -6.65 13.52
CA GLY A 206 5.26 -6.50 14.67
C GLY A 206 6.64 -6.03 14.22
N GLU A 207 7.53 -5.84 15.19
CA GLU A 207 8.92 -5.48 14.92
C GLU A 207 9.65 -6.61 14.16
N VAL A 208 10.50 -6.25 13.21
CA VAL A 208 11.35 -7.20 12.48
C VAL A 208 12.77 -7.13 13.03
N TYR A 209 13.41 -8.30 13.16
CA TYR A 209 14.78 -8.40 13.65
C TYR A 209 15.66 -9.17 12.66
N ILE A 210 16.95 -8.84 12.63
CA ILE A 210 17.97 -9.58 11.89
C ILE A 210 18.91 -10.31 12.86
N LEU A 211 19.20 -11.58 12.59
CA LEU A 211 20.25 -12.34 13.26
C LEU A 211 21.00 -13.23 12.26
N ASP A 212 22.30 -12.99 12.09
CA ASP A 212 23.17 -13.74 11.18
C ASP A 212 22.59 -13.87 9.74
N GLY A 213 21.97 -12.79 9.23
CA GLY A 213 21.33 -12.76 7.90
C GLY A 213 19.97 -13.47 7.82
N ARG A 214 19.36 -13.81 8.95
CA ARG A 214 17.98 -14.33 9.02
C ARG A 214 17.03 -13.27 9.57
N HIS A 215 15.92 -13.07 8.87
CA HIS A 215 14.81 -12.23 9.32
C HIS A 215 13.95 -12.97 10.33
N LEU A 216 13.53 -12.27 11.36
CA LEU A 216 12.83 -12.83 12.50
C LEU A 216 11.61 -11.98 12.83
N LYS A 217 10.51 -12.65 13.14
CA LYS A 217 9.38 -12.00 13.81
C LYS A 217 9.75 -11.71 15.26
N GLU A 218 9.15 -10.68 15.83
CA GLU A 218 9.27 -10.27 17.24
C GLU A 218 9.04 -11.45 18.20
N THR A 219 8.07 -12.33 17.89
CA THR A 219 7.79 -13.52 18.70
C THR A 219 8.95 -14.51 18.74
N GLU A 220 9.70 -14.66 17.64
CA GLU A 220 10.90 -15.48 17.58
C GLU A 220 12.06 -14.84 18.34
N ALA A 221 12.29 -13.53 18.12
CA ALA A 221 13.33 -12.78 18.81
C ALA A 221 13.12 -12.76 20.34
N ASN A 222 11.87 -12.66 20.80
CA ASN A 222 11.51 -12.68 22.22
C ASN A 222 11.73 -14.05 22.88
N ALA A 223 11.77 -15.14 22.10
CA ALA A 223 12.03 -16.48 22.61
C ALA A 223 13.53 -16.77 22.84
N PHE A 224 14.42 -15.89 22.39
CA PHE A 224 15.86 -16.08 22.49
C PHE A 224 16.44 -15.91 23.90
N SER A 225 17.56 -16.59 24.11
CA SER A 225 18.39 -16.40 25.30
C SER A 225 18.94 -14.97 25.37
N PRO A 226 19.39 -14.49 26.54
CA PRO A 226 20.00 -13.17 26.66
C PRO A 226 21.20 -12.97 25.74
N GLU A 227 22.05 -13.98 25.55
CA GLU A 227 23.23 -13.92 24.67
C GLU A 227 22.84 -13.81 23.19
N GLU A 228 21.79 -14.51 22.77
CA GLU A 228 21.26 -14.39 21.40
C GLU A 228 20.62 -13.02 21.18
N ARG A 229 19.89 -12.48 22.16
CA ARG A 229 19.30 -11.13 22.08
C ARG A 229 20.31 -10.00 22.03
N GLU A 230 21.51 -10.18 22.60
CA GLU A 230 22.59 -9.20 22.45
C GLU A 230 23.14 -9.14 21.01
N ARG A 231 22.81 -10.12 20.16
CA ARG A 231 23.26 -10.23 18.76
C ARG A 231 22.16 -9.93 17.75
N THR A 232 20.91 -9.87 18.17
CA THR A 232 19.78 -9.49 17.30
C THR A 232 19.81 -7.99 17.05
N VAL A 233 19.60 -7.60 15.79
CA VAL A 233 19.42 -6.21 15.39
C VAL A 233 17.93 -5.96 15.23
N LEU A 234 17.40 -4.92 15.87
CA LEU A 234 16.05 -4.43 15.62
C LEU A 234 16.09 -3.55 14.37
N CYS A 235 15.29 -3.89 13.37
CA CYS A 235 15.19 -3.08 12.16
C CYS A 235 14.41 -1.78 12.46
N GLY A 236 14.91 -0.67 11.92
CA GLY A 236 14.19 0.61 11.94
C GLY A 236 12.90 0.53 11.12
N ASN A 237 11.88 1.30 11.50
CA ASN A 237 10.59 1.23 10.81
C ASN A 237 10.68 1.75 9.36
N SER A 238 9.92 1.12 8.48
CA SER A 238 9.79 1.51 7.07
C SER A 238 8.50 2.29 6.81
N TRP A 239 8.12 3.21 7.70
CA TRP A 239 6.87 3.99 7.56
C TRP A 239 6.75 4.74 6.22
N ILE A 240 7.88 5.09 5.62
CA ILE A 240 7.93 5.65 4.27
C ILE A 240 7.39 4.69 3.21
N VAL A 241 7.61 3.38 3.37
CA VAL A 241 7.04 2.31 2.53
C VAL A 241 5.56 2.16 2.84
N THR A 242 5.14 2.17 4.10
CA THR A 242 3.72 2.04 4.47
C THR A 242 2.86 3.18 3.88
N GLU A 243 3.09 4.43 4.29
CA GLU A 243 2.25 5.57 3.82
C GLU A 243 2.59 6.01 2.40
N GLY A 244 3.90 6.11 2.09
CA GLY A 244 4.36 6.52 0.76
C GLY A 244 4.07 5.46 -0.28
N GLY A 245 4.16 4.18 0.06
CA GLY A 245 3.84 3.07 -0.82
C GLY A 245 2.35 2.92 -1.05
N ALA A 246 1.52 3.07 -0.02
CA ALA A 246 0.06 3.10 -0.18
C ALA A 246 -0.36 4.21 -1.16
N GLU A 247 0.21 5.41 -1.03
CA GLU A 247 -0.05 6.48 -1.98
C GLU A 247 0.49 6.18 -3.39
N LEU A 248 1.72 5.67 -3.49
CA LEU A 248 2.35 5.32 -4.77
C LEU A 248 1.54 4.28 -5.55
N LEU A 249 1.14 3.18 -4.89
CA LEU A 249 0.32 2.15 -5.51
C LEU A 249 -1.07 2.68 -5.89
N SER A 250 -1.69 3.49 -5.04
CA SER A 250 -2.97 4.13 -5.39
C SER A 250 -2.84 5.00 -6.65
N ALA A 251 -1.71 5.69 -6.85
CA ALA A 251 -1.44 6.48 -8.04
C ALA A 251 -1.19 5.60 -9.27
N LYS A 252 -0.35 4.57 -9.11
CA LYS A 252 0.04 3.64 -10.18
C LYS A 252 -1.16 2.89 -10.76
N TYR A 253 -2.06 2.42 -9.90
CA TYR A 253 -3.15 1.52 -10.30
C TYR A 253 -4.51 2.20 -10.46
N LEU A 254 -4.82 3.25 -9.68
CA LEU A 254 -6.23 3.63 -9.46
C LEU A 254 -6.51 5.10 -9.76
N THR A 255 -5.63 5.99 -9.33
CA THR A 255 -5.92 7.43 -9.33
C THR A 255 -5.11 8.23 -10.34
N GLY A 256 -4.02 7.68 -10.88
CA GLY A 256 -3.15 8.30 -11.89
C GLY A 256 -2.28 9.46 -11.39
N ALA A 257 -2.43 9.90 -10.14
CA ALA A 257 -1.60 10.95 -9.57
C ALA A 257 -1.53 10.86 -8.04
N PRO A 258 -0.31 10.93 -7.46
CA PRO A 258 -0.14 11.10 -6.02
C PRO A 258 -0.75 12.42 -5.53
N SER A 259 -1.23 12.39 -4.30
CA SER A 259 -2.01 13.46 -3.66
C SER A 259 -1.59 13.74 -2.22
N ALA A 260 -0.97 12.79 -1.55
CA ALA A 260 -0.38 12.89 -0.23
C ALA A 260 1.05 12.34 -0.23
N TYR A 261 1.76 12.43 0.89
CA TYR A 261 3.06 11.76 1.09
C TYR A 261 4.08 11.97 -0.05
N LEU A 262 4.04 13.12 -0.73
CA LEU A 262 4.70 13.31 -2.03
C LEU A 262 6.22 13.07 -1.97
N LYS A 263 6.87 13.39 -0.85
CA LYS A 263 8.29 13.11 -0.64
C LYS A 263 8.56 11.62 -0.47
N GLY A 264 7.70 10.89 0.26
CA GLY A 264 7.77 9.44 0.36
C GLY A 264 7.57 8.77 -0.99
N VAL A 265 6.57 9.22 -1.75
CA VAL A 265 6.32 8.76 -3.13
C VAL A 265 7.54 9.00 -4.01
N ALA A 266 8.13 10.20 -3.99
CA ALA A 266 9.33 10.51 -4.77
C ALA A 266 10.53 9.65 -4.36
N PHE A 267 10.71 9.38 -3.07
CA PHE A 267 11.79 8.52 -2.59
C PHE A 267 11.63 7.07 -3.09
N LEU A 268 10.45 6.49 -2.93
CA LEU A 268 10.14 5.13 -3.43
C LEU A 268 10.21 5.06 -4.96
N THR A 269 9.81 6.12 -5.65
CA THR A 269 9.99 6.25 -7.11
C THR A 269 11.47 6.22 -7.48
N GLY A 270 12.34 6.85 -6.69
CA GLY A 270 13.79 6.78 -6.86
C GLY A 270 14.34 5.36 -6.67
N ILE A 271 13.85 4.64 -5.66
CA ILE A 271 14.17 3.23 -5.47
C ILE A 271 13.73 2.41 -6.69
N GLU A 272 12.47 2.51 -7.12
CA GLU A 272 11.94 1.76 -8.29
C GLU A 272 12.68 2.13 -9.59
N TYR A 273 13.03 3.40 -9.77
CA TYR A 273 13.78 3.88 -10.93
C TYR A 273 15.16 3.20 -11.03
N VAL A 274 15.84 3.00 -9.91
CA VAL A 274 17.20 2.42 -9.85
C VAL A 274 17.19 0.90 -9.77
N MET A 275 16.29 0.34 -8.95
CA MET A 275 16.23 -1.08 -8.60
C MET A 275 15.24 -1.89 -9.44
N GLY A 276 14.29 -1.22 -10.09
CA GLY A 276 13.21 -1.84 -10.84
C GLY A 276 11.95 -2.14 -10.02
N GLU A 277 10.88 -2.44 -10.74
CA GLU A 277 9.54 -2.73 -10.20
C GLU A 277 9.50 -3.99 -9.32
N GLU A 278 10.25 -5.03 -9.67
CA GLU A 278 10.33 -6.27 -8.89
C GLU A 278 10.80 -5.99 -7.46
N TYR A 279 11.83 -5.16 -7.31
CA TYR A 279 12.35 -4.79 -5.99
C TYR A 279 11.36 -3.92 -5.18
N LEU A 280 10.65 -2.99 -5.83
CA LEU A 280 9.62 -2.21 -5.14
C LEU A 280 8.46 -3.10 -4.67
N ASN A 281 8.06 -4.07 -5.49
CA ASN A 281 7.03 -5.05 -5.12
C ASN A 281 7.48 -5.88 -3.91
N GLU A 282 8.74 -6.34 -3.87
CA GLU A 282 9.29 -7.01 -2.69
C GLU A 282 9.25 -6.13 -1.45
N LEU A 283 9.64 -4.85 -1.57
CA LEU A 283 9.59 -3.91 -0.46
C LEU A 283 8.17 -3.71 0.07
N PHE A 284 7.16 -3.62 -0.80
CA PHE A 284 5.80 -3.35 -0.35
C PHE A 284 5.08 -4.61 0.17
N PHE A 285 5.28 -5.75 -0.49
CA PHE A 285 4.47 -6.94 -0.27
C PHE A 285 5.09 -7.98 0.66
N ARG A 286 6.34 -7.85 1.10
CA ARG A 286 6.90 -8.84 2.02
C ARG A 286 6.68 -8.47 3.47
N TRP A 287 6.45 -9.47 4.32
CA TRP A 287 6.31 -9.27 5.77
C TRP A 287 7.56 -8.70 6.45
N ASP A 288 8.72 -8.79 5.79
CA ASP A 288 10.03 -8.40 6.30
C ASP A 288 10.58 -7.14 5.64
N THR A 289 9.71 -6.23 5.17
CA THR A 289 10.08 -4.94 4.55
C THR A 289 11.15 -4.17 5.32
N ASP A 290 11.02 -4.06 6.64
CA ASP A 290 11.97 -3.32 7.49
C ASP A 290 13.39 -3.90 7.37
N ALA A 291 13.50 -5.22 7.28
CA ALA A 291 14.78 -5.91 7.12
C ALA A 291 15.32 -5.79 5.68
N LEU A 292 14.46 -5.91 4.65
CA LEU A 292 14.88 -5.72 3.26
C LEU A 292 15.44 -4.31 3.02
N LEU A 293 14.80 -3.30 3.61
CA LEU A 293 15.29 -1.94 3.54
C LEU A 293 16.63 -1.83 4.28
N GLU A 294 16.74 -2.36 5.50
CA GLU A 294 18.03 -2.36 6.22
C GLU A 294 19.16 -3.06 5.46
N GLU A 295 18.89 -4.22 4.86
CA GLU A 295 19.86 -4.98 4.06
C GLU A 295 20.35 -4.16 2.86
N LEU A 296 19.46 -3.40 2.19
CA LEU A 296 19.86 -2.49 1.12
C LEU A 296 20.86 -1.45 1.61
N PHE A 297 20.59 -0.81 2.75
CA PHE A 297 21.51 0.19 3.32
C PHE A 297 22.81 -0.47 3.78
N TYR A 298 22.76 -1.69 4.31
CA TYR A 298 23.96 -2.44 4.64
C TYR A 298 24.82 -2.73 3.39
N GLU A 299 24.21 -3.09 2.26
CA GLU A 299 24.91 -3.26 0.98
C GLU A 299 25.57 -1.97 0.49
N LEU A 300 24.95 -0.82 0.73
CA LEU A 300 25.50 0.50 0.43
C LEU A 300 26.65 0.89 1.38
N GLY A 301 26.92 0.10 2.42
CA GLY A 301 28.02 0.26 3.35
C GLY A 301 27.67 0.96 4.66
N TYR A 302 26.38 1.19 4.92
CA TYR A 302 25.89 1.71 6.19
C TYR A 302 25.92 0.62 7.27
N THR A 303 26.16 1.05 8.51
CA THR A 303 26.00 0.20 9.69
C THR A 303 24.54 0.13 10.14
N HIS A 304 24.19 -0.86 10.96
CA HIS A 304 22.86 -0.96 11.58
C HIS A 304 22.48 0.30 12.37
N ASP A 305 23.42 0.88 13.11
CA ASP A 305 23.20 2.11 13.89
C ASP A 305 22.91 3.31 12.95
N GLU A 306 23.66 3.45 11.86
CA GLU A 306 23.42 4.50 10.85
C GLU A 306 22.09 4.30 10.14
N TYR A 307 21.73 3.06 9.78
CA TYR A 307 20.41 2.77 9.20
C TYR A 307 19.28 3.13 10.16
N TYR A 308 19.42 2.85 11.46
CA TYR A 308 18.41 3.25 12.44
C TYR A 308 18.19 4.78 12.43
N GLU A 309 19.25 5.58 12.40
CA GLU A 309 19.16 7.04 12.26
C GLU A 309 18.55 7.50 10.92
N ILE A 310 18.86 6.78 9.83
CA ILE A 310 18.23 7.00 8.51
C ILE A 310 16.73 6.70 8.57
N SER A 311 16.32 5.60 9.20
CA SER A 311 14.92 5.20 9.31
C SER A 311 14.08 6.26 10.04
N GLU A 312 14.61 6.88 11.10
CA GLU A 312 13.98 8.02 11.78
C GLU A 312 13.85 9.25 10.86
N SER A 313 14.85 9.49 9.99
CA SER A 313 14.81 10.57 8.99
C SER A 313 13.75 10.30 7.92
N LEU A 314 13.63 9.05 7.46
CA LEU A 314 12.60 8.60 6.51
C LEU A 314 11.20 8.68 7.14
N TYR A 315 11.07 8.32 8.42
CA TYR A 315 9.84 8.47 9.19
C TYR A 315 9.40 9.95 9.28
N ALA A 316 10.33 10.85 9.59
CA ALA A 316 10.06 12.29 9.61
C ALA A 316 9.64 12.80 8.22
N LEU A 317 10.31 12.35 7.16
CA LEU A 317 9.99 12.68 5.77
C LEU A 317 8.57 12.27 5.41
N ALA A 318 8.17 11.04 5.74
CA ALA A 318 6.84 10.52 5.48
C ALA A 318 5.76 11.35 6.21
N LYS A 319 6.04 11.84 7.42
CA LYS A 319 5.13 12.74 8.15
C LYS A 319 5.15 14.20 7.68
N ASN A 320 5.93 14.53 6.64
CA ASN A 320 6.22 15.91 6.22
C ASN A 320 6.77 16.78 7.37
N ASN A 321 7.42 16.16 8.35
CA ASN A 321 8.16 16.89 9.37
C ASN A 321 9.47 17.43 8.78
N ILE A 322 9.98 18.51 9.35
CA ILE A 322 11.32 19.02 9.01
C ILE A 322 12.33 18.15 9.75
N PRO A 323 13.22 17.42 9.04
CA PRO A 323 14.30 16.68 9.68
C PRO A 323 15.23 17.62 10.46
N ASP A 324 15.87 17.11 11.50
CA ASP A 324 16.87 17.89 12.25
C ASP A 324 18.12 18.19 11.38
N ASP A 325 18.86 19.26 11.69
CA ASP A 325 20.06 19.68 10.93
C ASP A 325 21.15 18.59 10.88
N ASP A 326 21.14 17.63 11.81
CA ASP A 326 22.10 16.51 11.87
C ASP A 326 21.61 15.23 11.14
N SER A 327 20.45 15.28 10.46
CA SER A 327 19.88 14.14 9.73
C SER A 327 20.61 13.82 8.43
N PHE A 328 20.55 12.54 8.03
CA PHE A 328 21.05 12.08 6.74
C PHE A 328 20.28 12.73 5.59
N SER A 329 21.00 13.11 4.53
CA SER A 329 20.37 13.60 3.30
C SER A 329 19.77 12.44 2.52
N ILE A 330 18.45 12.49 2.35
CA ILE A 330 17.69 11.49 1.58
C ILE A 330 18.08 11.51 0.09
N GLU A 331 18.48 12.66 -0.43
CA GLU A 331 19.01 12.81 -1.78
C GLU A 331 20.34 12.07 -1.94
N ASP A 332 21.26 12.24 -0.98
CA ASP A 332 22.56 11.58 -1.02
C ASP A 332 22.40 10.05 -0.97
N ILE A 333 21.44 9.55 -0.18
CA ILE A 333 21.07 8.13 -0.14
C ILE A 333 20.65 7.62 -1.53
N LEU A 334 19.74 8.31 -2.21
CA LEU A 334 19.32 7.91 -3.56
C LEU A 334 20.46 8.00 -4.57
N ILE A 335 21.32 9.02 -4.46
CA ILE A 335 22.50 9.17 -5.32
C ILE A 335 23.45 8.00 -5.11
N GLU A 336 23.71 7.60 -3.87
CA GLU A 336 24.57 6.45 -3.56
C GLU A 336 23.97 5.14 -4.05
N LEU A 337 22.65 4.97 -3.92
CA LEU A 337 21.94 3.84 -4.50
C LEU A 337 22.09 3.79 -6.04
N TYR A 338 21.95 4.94 -6.70
CA TYR A 338 22.17 5.07 -8.13
C TYR A 338 23.62 4.71 -8.50
N GLU A 339 24.61 5.28 -7.81
CA GLU A 339 26.03 5.02 -8.05
C GLU A 339 26.36 3.53 -7.86
N TYR A 340 25.78 2.89 -6.84
CA TYR A 340 25.98 1.47 -6.56
C TYR A 340 25.43 0.55 -7.67
N LYS A 341 24.25 0.85 -8.23
CA LYS A 341 23.59 -0.03 -9.22
C LYS A 341 23.85 0.35 -10.67
N LEU A 342 23.91 1.64 -10.98
CA LEU A 342 23.96 2.19 -12.34
C LEU A 342 25.29 2.93 -12.65
N GLY A 343 26.10 3.24 -11.63
CA GLY A 343 27.37 3.95 -11.76
C GLY A 343 27.25 5.47 -11.71
N ASP A 344 28.33 6.19 -12.04
CA ASP A 344 28.48 7.63 -11.75
C ASP A 344 27.67 8.59 -12.64
N GLY A 345 26.73 8.09 -13.47
CA GLY A 345 26.04 8.85 -14.53
C GLY A 345 24.83 9.68 -14.10
N TRP A 346 24.54 9.77 -12.80
CA TRP A 346 23.30 10.38 -12.29
C TRP A 346 23.18 11.88 -12.59
N ARG A 347 24.30 12.58 -12.83
CA ARG A 347 24.33 14.03 -13.11
C ARG A 347 23.83 14.38 -14.50
N GLU A 348 23.82 13.41 -15.41
CA GLU A 348 23.32 13.55 -16.77
C GLU A 348 21.90 12.98 -16.93
N ASP A 349 21.47 12.15 -15.98
CA ASP A 349 20.16 11.50 -15.97
C ASP A 349 19.05 12.47 -15.54
N LYS A 350 18.44 13.14 -16.52
CA LYS A 350 17.39 14.14 -16.29
C LYS A 350 16.14 13.58 -15.61
N GLY A 351 15.83 12.29 -15.79
CA GLY A 351 14.69 11.65 -15.13
C GLY A 351 14.96 11.51 -13.64
N PHE A 352 16.12 10.96 -13.30
CA PHE A 352 16.58 10.84 -11.92
C PHE A 352 16.75 12.21 -11.23
N LEU A 353 17.29 13.22 -11.93
CA LEU A 353 17.38 14.58 -11.41
C LEU A 353 16.01 15.21 -11.11
N TYR A 354 14.96 14.87 -11.87
CA TYR A 354 13.60 15.31 -11.56
C TYR A 354 13.08 14.66 -10.29
N ILE A 355 13.36 13.36 -10.09
CA ILE A 355 13.02 12.65 -8.84
C ILE A 355 13.68 13.33 -7.65
N LEU A 356 15.00 13.60 -7.71
CA LEU A 356 15.72 14.33 -6.66
C LEU A 356 15.12 15.72 -6.40
N SER A 357 14.76 16.45 -7.47
CA SER A 357 14.12 17.76 -7.33
C SER A 357 12.77 17.70 -6.61
N SER A 358 12.07 16.57 -6.68
CA SER A 358 10.77 16.38 -6.04
C SER A 358 10.87 16.14 -4.52
N LEU A 359 12.07 15.85 -4.01
CA LEU A 359 12.34 15.73 -2.56
C LEU A 359 12.52 17.10 -1.87
N GLY A 360 13.13 18.07 -2.56
CA GLY A 360 13.54 19.37 -1.97
C GLY A 360 13.20 20.65 -2.73
N GLY A 361 12.60 20.59 -3.93
CA GLY A 361 12.80 21.63 -4.96
C GLY A 361 11.84 22.81 -5.08
N VAL A 362 10.66 22.86 -4.43
CA VAL A 362 9.72 23.99 -4.67
C VAL A 362 9.44 24.85 -3.43
N ALA A 363 9.81 24.39 -2.23
CA ALA A 363 9.71 25.19 -1.02
C ALA A 363 10.92 25.00 -0.09
N LYS A 364 11.84 25.97 -0.17
CA LYS A 364 13.01 26.25 0.69
C LYS A 364 14.24 25.39 0.41
N GLY A 365 15.36 26.09 0.14
CA GLY A 365 16.70 25.53 -0.05
C GLY A 365 17.24 24.80 1.18
N ASP A 366 16.75 23.58 1.36
CA ASP A 366 17.13 22.64 2.42
C ASP A 366 18.00 21.49 1.90
N TRP A 367 18.71 21.70 0.78
CA TRP A 367 19.81 20.82 0.37
C TRP A 367 21.00 20.88 1.35
N ARG A 368 20.91 21.61 2.48
CA ARG A 368 22.06 21.98 3.33
C ARG A 368 22.83 20.80 3.87
N ASN A 369 22.16 19.66 4.05
CA ASN A 369 22.76 18.44 4.57
C ASN A 369 23.32 17.53 3.48
N SER A 370 23.04 17.81 2.19
CA SER A 370 23.59 17.06 1.07
C SER A 370 25.03 17.49 0.75
N LYS A 371 25.92 16.52 0.58
CA LYS A 371 27.28 16.74 0.05
C LYS A 371 27.27 17.23 -1.41
N HIS A 372 26.12 17.13 -2.08
CA HIS A 372 25.90 17.56 -3.45
C HIS A 372 25.06 18.85 -3.58
N ALA A 373 24.75 19.54 -2.47
CA ALA A 373 23.91 20.73 -2.43
C ALA A 373 24.14 21.74 -3.56
N VAL A 374 25.42 22.11 -3.78
CA VAL A 374 25.82 23.08 -4.81
C VAL A 374 25.38 22.66 -6.21
N PHE A 375 25.42 21.37 -6.52
CA PHE A 375 24.93 20.87 -7.80
C PHE A 375 23.42 20.77 -7.83
N LEU A 376 22.79 20.27 -6.76
CA LEU A 376 21.34 20.12 -6.69
C LEU A 376 20.61 21.46 -6.89
N GLU A 377 21.18 22.57 -6.40
CA GLU A 377 20.68 23.93 -6.65
C GLU A 377 20.63 24.31 -8.14
N THR A 378 21.41 23.64 -9.01
CA THR A 378 21.48 23.96 -10.44
C THR A 378 20.42 23.27 -11.31
N ILE A 379 19.72 22.26 -10.78
CA ILE A 379 18.76 21.45 -11.52
C ILE A 379 17.61 22.32 -12.07
N ASP A 380 17.04 21.95 -13.23
CA ASP A 380 16.13 22.78 -14.01
C ASP A 380 14.70 22.92 -13.43
N PHE A 381 14.47 22.52 -12.17
CA PHE A 381 13.15 22.49 -11.53
C PHE A 381 13.13 23.08 -10.11
N THR A 382 14.22 23.76 -9.71
CA THR A 382 14.41 24.25 -8.33
C THR A 382 13.88 25.65 -8.06
N THR A 383 13.27 26.31 -9.06
CA THR A 383 12.69 27.65 -8.91
C THR A 383 11.27 27.71 -9.47
N GLU A 384 10.44 28.57 -8.88
CA GLU A 384 9.05 28.80 -9.33
C GLU A 384 8.98 29.19 -10.81
N GLU A 385 9.92 30.01 -11.29
CA GLU A 385 9.98 30.43 -12.70
C GLU A 385 10.25 29.24 -13.63
N LYS A 386 11.26 28.43 -13.31
CA LYS A 386 11.61 27.25 -14.09
C LYS A 386 10.48 26.22 -14.07
N TYR A 387 9.88 26.02 -12.91
CA TYR A 387 8.71 25.16 -12.75
C TYR A 387 7.50 25.65 -13.57
N SER A 388 7.20 26.95 -13.52
CA SER A 388 6.09 27.53 -14.27
C SER A 388 6.28 27.32 -15.78
N ALA A 389 7.51 27.55 -16.28
CA ALA A 389 7.86 27.28 -17.66
C ALA A 389 7.75 25.77 -18.03
N PHE A 390 8.10 24.88 -17.10
CA PHE A 390 7.94 23.43 -17.28
C PHE A 390 6.46 23.02 -17.33
N SER A 391 5.63 23.54 -16.44
CA SER A 391 4.19 23.29 -16.42
C SER A 391 3.48 23.79 -17.68
N ASP A 392 3.88 24.95 -18.17
CA ASP A 392 3.37 25.47 -19.45
C ASP A 392 3.70 24.55 -20.62
N LYS A 393 4.89 23.90 -20.61
CA LYS A 393 5.24 22.87 -21.60
C LYS A 393 4.37 21.63 -21.45
N LEU A 394 4.16 21.14 -20.22
CA LEU A 394 3.32 19.97 -19.95
C LEU A 394 1.86 20.17 -20.39
N LEU A 395 1.30 21.36 -20.16
CA LEU A 395 -0.08 21.68 -20.49
C LEU A 395 -0.27 22.19 -21.93
N SER A 396 0.83 22.34 -22.68
CA SER A 396 0.78 22.83 -24.07
C SER A 396 -0.07 21.89 -24.94
N GLY A 397 -0.96 22.48 -25.73
CA GLY A 397 -1.83 21.74 -26.66
C GLY A 397 -3.00 20.98 -26.03
N ILE A 398 -3.19 21.03 -24.70
CA ILE A 398 -4.41 20.49 -24.07
C ILE A 398 -5.55 21.49 -24.28
N ALA A 399 -6.67 21.01 -24.84
CA ALA A 399 -7.90 21.79 -24.97
C ALA A 399 -8.46 22.09 -23.56
N GLU A 400 -8.88 23.33 -23.32
CA GLU A 400 -9.32 23.79 -21.99
C GLU A 400 -8.33 23.45 -20.87
N LYS A 401 -7.11 24.01 -20.98
CA LYS A 401 -5.97 23.78 -20.08
C LYS A 401 -6.40 23.57 -18.61
N PRO A 402 -6.20 22.36 -18.07
CA PRO A 402 -6.45 22.09 -16.66
C PRO A 402 -5.59 22.98 -15.77
N VAL A 403 -6.13 23.35 -14.60
CA VAL A 403 -5.40 24.08 -13.57
C VAL A 403 -4.85 23.08 -12.59
N LEU A 404 -3.52 22.88 -12.58
CA LEU A 404 -2.87 21.98 -11.64
C LEU A 404 -3.05 22.49 -10.20
N THR A 405 -3.45 21.59 -9.31
CA THR A 405 -3.61 21.83 -7.87
C THR A 405 -2.52 21.15 -7.05
N THR A 406 -1.89 20.10 -7.59
CA THR A 406 -0.62 19.57 -7.08
C THR A 406 0.52 20.11 -7.92
N ASN A 407 1.44 20.84 -7.28
CA ASN A 407 2.56 21.48 -7.93
C ASN A 407 3.82 21.31 -7.04
N PRO A 408 4.93 20.75 -7.58
CA PRO A 408 5.09 20.24 -8.94
C PRO A 408 4.34 18.91 -9.17
N PRO A 409 4.11 18.45 -10.42
CA PRO A 409 3.64 17.09 -10.66
C PRO A 409 4.59 16.07 -10.02
N ALA A 410 4.04 15.16 -9.24
CA ALA A 410 4.82 14.16 -8.53
C ALA A 410 5.31 13.07 -9.50
N PRO A 411 6.58 12.68 -9.42
CA PRO A 411 7.09 11.56 -10.20
C PRO A 411 6.58 10.24 -9.61
N PHE A 412 6.29 9.28 -10.49
CA PHE A 412 6.07 7.87 -10.12
C PHE A 412 6.37 6.98 -11.31
N MET A 413 6.72 5.71 -11.08
CA MET A 413 6.90 4.75 -12.16
C MET A 413 5.60 3.99 -12.45
N ARG A 414 5.36 3.67 -13.72
CA ARG A 414 4.31 2.76 -14.16
C ARG A 414 4.76 2.08 -15.46
N ASP A 415 4.67 0.76 -15.53
CA ASP A 415 5.06 -0.05 -16.69
C ASP A 415 6.51 0.24 -17.16
N GLY A 416 7.43 0.38 -16.20
CA GLY A 416 8.84 0.70 -16.47
C GLY A 416 9.11 2.12 -16.98
N LYS A 417 8.12 3.02 -16.93
CA LYS A 417 8.25 4.42 -17.36
C LYS A 417 8.12 5.38 -16.20
N LEU A 418 8.96 6.42 -16.18
CA LEU A 418 8.80 7.56 -15.28
C LEU A 418 7.67 8.47 -15.80
N LEU A 419 6.61 8.57 -15.01
CA LEU A 419 5.45 9.42 -15.27
C LEU A 419 5.38 10.57 -14.27
N LEU A 420 4.66 11.62 -14.66
CA LEU A 420 4.41 12.79 -13.82
C LEU A 420 2.91 12.93 -13.55
N GLY A 421 2.50 12.78 -12.31
CA GLY A 421 1.11 12.87 -11.89
C GLY A 421 0.80 14.19 -11.19
N ALA A 422 -0.32 14.82 -11.56
CA ALA A 422 -0.82 15.99 -10.85
C ALA A 422 -2.34 15.93 -10.68
N ARG A 423 -2.84 16.48 -9.58
CA ARG A 423 -4.26 16.80 -9.44
C ARG A 423 -4.55 18.08 -10.19
N ALA A 424 -5.72 18.18 -10.79
CA ALA A 424 -6.10 19.34 -11.57
C ALA A 424 -7.61 19.59 -11.57
N ASP A 425 -7.95 20.85 -11.80
CA ASP A 425 -9.31 21.28 -12.10
C ASP A 425 -9.42 21.44 -13.62
N ALA A 426 -10.28 20.64 -14.23
CA ALA A 426 -10.53 20.65 -15.67
C ALA A 426 -11.95 21.13 -15.97
N LYS A 427 -12.21 21.40 -17.26
CA LYS A 427 -13.53 21.73 -17.77
C LYS A 427 -13.92 20.77 -18.87
N ASP A 428 -15.17 20.32 -18.82
CA ASP A 428 -15.74 19.51 -19.87
C ASP A 428 -15.92 20.37 -21.13
N PRO A 429 -15.37 19.97 -22.29
CA PRO A 429 -15.36 20.80 -23.49
C PRO A 429 -16.74 20.94 -24.15
N GLU A 430 -17.70 20.07 -23.84
CA GLU A 430 -19.04 20.11 -24.40
C GLU A 430 -19.99 20.98 -23.56
N THR A 431 -19.88 20.86 -22.24
CA THR A 431 -20.80 21.47 -21.26
C THR A 431 -20.21 22.70 -20.57
N GLY A 432 -18.87 22.84 -20.57
CA GLY A 432 -18.13 23.84 -19.81
C GLY A 432 -18.12 23.62 -18.30
N ALA A 433 -18.65 22.48 -17.82
CA ALA A 433 -18.73 22.16 -16.40
C ALA A 433 -17.33 21.85 -15.84
N SER A 434 -17.00 22.41 -14.67
CA SER A 434 -15.76 22.10 -13.98
C SER A 434 -15.84 20.74 -13.28
N PHE A 435 -14.76 19.96 -13.35
CA PHE A 435 -14.62 18.69 -12.64
C PHE A 435 -13.21 18.52 -12.07
N LYS A 436 -13.09 17.69 -11.03
CA LYS A 436 -11.79 17.34 -10.44
C LYS A 436 -11.21 16.15 -11.20
N CYS A 437 -9.93 16.25 -11.56
CA CYS A 437 -9.23 15.20 -12.28
C CYS A 437 -7.82 14.95 -11.76
N ALA A 438 -7.30 13.78 -12.09
CA ALA A 438 -5.87 13.53 -12.13
C ALA A 438 -5.42 13.62 -13.58
N ILE A 439 -4.26 14.22 -13.80
CA ILE A 439 -3.58 14.22 -15.08
C ILE A 439 -2.22 13.55 -14.91
N THR A 440 -1.97 12.57 -15.76
CA THR A 440 -0.71 11.84 -15.81
C THR A 440 -0.02 12.19 -17.11
N PHE A 441 1.26 12.55 -17.05
CA PHE A 441 2.07 12.87 -18.22
C PHE A 441 3.15 11.81 -18.42
N GLU A 442 3.26 11.32 -19.65
CA GLU A 442 4.48 10.66 -20.11
C GLU A 442 5.42 11.74 -20.63
N TYR A 443 6.51 11.98 -19.90
CA TYR A 443 7.47 13.03 -20.23
C TYR A 443 8.78 12.44 -20.70
N ASP A 444 9.19 12.84 -21.89
CA ASP A 444 10.50 12.50 -22.41
C ASP A 444 11.52 13.51 -21.89
N PHE A 445 12.24 13.10 -20.85
CA PHE A 445 13.27 13.93 -20.23
C PHE A 445 14.46 14.21 -21.15
N GLU A 446 14.75 13.33 -22.10
CA GLU A 446 15.86 13.52 -23.03
C GLU A 446 15.58 14.66 -24.01
N PHE A 447 14.41 14.63 -24.65
CA PHE A 447 14.00 15.65 -25.62
C PHE A 447 13.30 16.85 -24.97
N GLY A 448 12.99 16.78 -23.67
CA GLY A 448 12.35 17.85 -22.93
C GLY A 448 10.92 18.12 -23.41
N SER A 449 10.19 17.08 -23.78
CA SER A 449 8.85 17.17 -24.38
C SER A 449 7.89 16.14 -23.81
N ARG A 450 6.62 16.53 -23.65
CA ARG A 450 5.54 15.60 -23.31
C ARG A 450 5.23 14.69 -24.50
N ALA A 451 5.34 13.38 -24.31
CA ALA A 451 4.99 12.36 -25.29
C ALA A 451 3.47 12.14 -25.34
N SER A 452 2.84 11.95 -24.18
CA SER A 452 1.40 11.70 -24.05
C SER A 452 0.86 12.24 -22.73
N TYR A 453 -0.46 12.27 -22.57
CA TYR A 453 -1.11 12.50 -21.27
C TYR A 453 -2.41 11.71 -21.17
N GLU A 454 -2.78 11.42 -19.94
CA GLU A 454 -4.02 10.75 -19.54
C GLU A 454 -4.77 11.66 -18.56
N LEU A 455 -6.10 11.77 -18.70
CA LEU A 455 -6.97 12.50 -17.79
C LEU A 455 -7.96 11.52 -17.16
N ILE A 456 -7.89 11.39 -15.84
CA ILE A 456 -8.81 10.56 -15.06
C ILE A 456 -9.78 11.49 -14.34
N ASN A 457 -11.07 11.38 -14.66
CA ASN A 457 -12.12 12.12 -13.97
C ASN A 457 -12.40 11.48 -12.60
N LEU A 458 -12.01 12.17 -11.55
CA LEU A 458 -12.11 11.66 -10.18
C LEU A 458 -13.53 11.77 -9.64
N ASP A 459 -14.33 12.69 -10.18
CA ASP A 459 -15.73 12.82 -9.80
C ASP A 459 -16.52 11.57 -10.27
N LEU A 460 -16.16 10.97 -11.41
CA LEU A 460 -16.75 9.71 -11.88
C LEU A 460 -16.30 8.50 -11.06
N LEU A 461 -15.13 8.55 -10.43
CA LEU A 461 -14.72 7.52 -9.47
C LEU A 461 -15.52 7.62 -8.16
N SER A 462 -16.16 8.77 -7.90
CA SER A 462 -16.85 9.04 -6.64
C SER A 462 -18.36 8.80 -6.67
N VAL A 463 -18.98 8.61 -7.84
CA VAL A 463 -20.45 8.68 -7.97
C VAL A 463 -21.02 7.72 -9.04
N GLU A 464 -21.32 6.49 -8.63
CA GLU A 464 -22.62 5.88 -8.93
C GLU A 464 -23.37 5.40 -7.65
N CYS A 465 -22.73 5.42 -6.47
CA CYS A 465 -23.28 4.85 -5.23
C CYS A 465 -24.16 5.77 -4.36
N PHE A 466 -24.34 7.06 -4.69
CA PHE A 466 -25.14 7.97 -3.82
C PHE A 466 -26.11 8.88 -4.58
N PRO A 467 -27.23 8.36 -5.12
CA PRO A 467 -28.28 9.20 -5.69
C PRO A 467 -29.11 9.95 -4.64
N GLU A 468 -29.14 9.50 -3.39
CA GLU A 468 -30.02 10.05 -2.35
C GLU A 468 -29.34 10.03 -0.97
N LEU A 469 -28.66 11.14 -0.63
CA LEU A 469 -28.40 11.57 0.76
C LEU A 469 -28.68 13.07 0.87
#